data_AF-A0A820F1D3-F1
#
_entry.id   AF-A0A820F1D3-F1
#
_cell.length_a   1.000
_cell.length_b   1.000
_cell.length_c   1.000
_cell.angle_alpha   90.00
_cell.angle_beta   90.00
_cell.angle_gamma   90.00
#
_symmetry.space_group_name_H-M   'P 1'
#
loop_
_entity.id
_entity.type
_entity.pdbx_description
1 polymer ?
#
loop_
_entity_poly.entity_id
_entity_poly.type
_entity_poly.pdbx_seq_one_letter_code
_entity_poly.pdbx_strand_id
1 'polypeptide(L)'
;MLSRLYECPLRVLRWCVLSIYEKEKCRLMKNAFARKNIKPDVDCISAKNAMECMSKIRQGIADIITVDGADAYRGQRYYQLIPLAAEDYGVDMESNVMYAVAVAKRTDLTSNLWNLRGKTICATAIGDLAGWHVPVDYLSAIKEIYVTSCHINKVAGEYFGPSCVPGSLDYDYNKLKTNPRALCLRCYAKGSDYCSRSHREMFYGSSGAFRCLTEGRGGHVAFVMHTAVISNTDGRNVDQWARPLRAIDFELLCKNGTRKTIEAYKSCHLLRVPARILMTS
;
A
#
# COMPACT_ATOMS: atom_id res chain seq x y z
N MET A 1 30.23 25.94 10.84
CA MET A 1 28.84 25.45 10.65
C MET A 1 28.75 24.35 9.59
N LEU A 2 29.53 24.41 8.51
CA LEU A 2 29.59 23.37 7.45
C LEU A 2 30.28 22.05 7.87
N SER A 3 31.14 22.05 8.90
CA SER A 3 31.82 20.84 9.38
C SER A 3 30.87 19.76 9.93
N ARG A 4 29.66 20.15 10.37
CA ARG A 4 28.61 19.20 10.81
C ARG A 4 27.89 18.49 9.65
N LEU A 5 28.12 18.90 8.39
CA LEU A 5 27.54 18.25 7.22
C LEU A 5 28.41 17.11 6.66
N TYR A 6 29.69 17.03 7.07
CA TYR A 6 30.64 16.00 6.60
C TYR A 6 30.75 14.79 7.52
N GLU A 7 30.11 14.83 8.69
CA GLU A 7 30.05 13.71 9.62
C GLU A 7 28.60 13.33 9.83
N CYS A 8 28.26 12.05 9.64
CA CYS A 8 26.97 11.55 10.11
C CYS A 8 27.08 11.40 11.64
N PRO A 9 26.37 12.22 12.44
CA PRO A 9 26.48 12.16 13.90
C PRO A 9 25.91 10.85 14.47
N LEU A 10 25.09 10.16 13.68
CA LEU A 10 24.55 8.84 14.01
C LEU A 10 25.63 7.78 13.76
N ARG A 11 25.96 7.00 14.80
CA ARG A 11 26.79 5.80 14.64
C ARG A 11 26.02 4.67 13.97
N VAL A 12 24.74 4.56 14.32
CA VAL A 12 23.82 3.52 13.85
C VAL A 12 22.50 4.16 13.45
N LEU A 13 21.97 3.78 12.29
CA LEU A 13 20.65 4.13 11.78
C LEU A 13 19.71 2.93 11.93
N ARG A 14 18.68 3.08 12.76
CA ARG A 14 17.72 2.03 13.11
C ARG A 14 16.51 2.09 12.18
N TRP A 15 16.53 1.27 11.14
CA TRP A 15 15.42 1.12 10.20
C TRP A 15 14.33 0.26 10.81
N CYS A 16 13.12 0.79 10.87
CA CYS A 16 11.99 0.08 11.43
C CYS A 16 11.23 -0.73 10.37
N VAL A 17 10.95 -1.99 10.66
CA VAL A 17 10.42 -3.00 9.74
C VAL A 17 9.15 -3.67 10.31
N LEU A 18 8.20 -3.99 9.44
CA LEU A 18 6.83 -4.39 9.84
C LEU A 18 6.57 -5.90 9.82
N SER A 19 7.51 -6.68 9.29
CA SER A 19 7.38 -8.12 9.14
C SER A 19 8.73 -8.83 9.23
N ILE A 20 8.67 -10.17 9.39
CA ILE A 20 9.88 -11.01 9.34
C ILE A 20 10.57 -10.93 7.97
N TYR A 21 9.79 -10.78 6.89
CA TYR A 21 10.31 -10.67 5.52
C TYR A 21 11.06 -9.36 5.30
N GLU A 22 10.52 -8.25 5.81
CA GLU A 22 11.20 -6.96 5.79
C GLU A 22 12.45 -6.97 6.68
N LYS A 23 12.39 -7.62 7.84
CA LYS A 23 13.54 -7.76 8.74
C LYS A 23 14.68 -8.50 8.07
N GLU A 24 14.38 -9.57 7.35
CA GLU A 24 15.41 -10.32 6.61
C GLU A 24 16.01 -9.49 5.48
N LYS A 25 15.19 -8.77 4.70
CA LYS A 25 15.69 -7.83 3.67
C LYS A 25 16.59 -6.75 4.29
N CYS A 26 16.17 -6.16 5.41
CA CYS A 26 16.95 -5.16 6.14
C CYS A 26 18.29 -5.73 6.65
N ARG A 27 18.31 -6.98 7.15
CA ARG A 27 19.53 -7.66 7.59
C ARG A 27 20.51 -7.88 6.44
N LEU A 28 20.01 -8.29 5.27
CA LEU A 28 20.84 -8.43 4.06
C LEU A 28 21.41 -7.08 3.61
N MET A 29 20.60 -6.02 3.65
CA MET A 29 21.04 -4.65 3.35
C MET A 29 22.12 -4.18 4.32
N LYS A 30 21.92 -4.37 5.64
CA LYS A 30 22.91 -4.10 6.70
C LYS A 30 24.26 -4.76 6.37
N ASN A 31 24.26 -6.05 6.03
CA ASN A 31 25.47 -6.79 5.71
C ASN A 31 26.13 -6.31 4.40
N ALA A 32 25.34 -5.90 3.41
CA ALA A 32 25.86 -5.35 2.16
C ALA A 32 26.53 -3.99 2.39
N PHE A 33 25.90 -3.11 3.19
CA PHE A 33 26.42 -1.78 3.51
C PHE A 33 27.71 -1.87 4.33
N ALA A 34 27.74 -2.75 5.35
CA ALA A 34 28.92 -3.00 6.15
C ALA A 34 30.12 -3.47 5.30
N ARG A 35 29.89 -4.39 4.35
CA ARG A 35 30.94 -4.85 3.42
C ARG A 35 31.49 -3.76 2.49
N LYS A 36 30.75 -2.68 2.31
CA LYS A 36 31.16 -1.51 1.51
C LYS A 36 31.60 -0.33 2.36
N ASN A 37 31.74 -0.50 3.68
CA ASN A 37 32.07 0.56 4.63
C ASN A 37 31.14 1.79 4.49
N ILE A 38 29.89 1.58 4.11
CA ILE A 38 28.89 2.65 4.05
C ILE A 38 28.49 2.97 5.49
N LYS A 39 28.58 4.25 5.87
CA LYS A 39 28.18 4.76 7.18
C LYS A 39 26.95 5.67 7.05
N PRO A 40 26.09 5.74 8.09
CA PRO A 40 26.16 5.02 9.37
C PRO A 40 25.89 3.51 9.24
N ASP A 41 26.24 2.72 10.26
CA ASP A 41 25.86 1.31 10.28
C ASP A 41 24.32 1.19 10.38
N VAL A 42 23.73 0.17 9.78
CA VAL A 42 22.27 -0.02 9.81
C VAL A 42 21.90 -1.04 10.88
N ASP A 43 20.79 -0.81 11.59
CA ASP A 43 20.14 -1.82 12.41
C ASP A 43 18.64 -1.92 12.11
N CYS A 44 18.02 -3.05 12.45
CA CYS A 44 16.66 -3.39 12.00
C CYS A 44 15.71 -3.60 13.19
N ILE A 45 14.85 -2.61 13.48
CA ILE A 45 13.92 -2.61 14.61
C ILE A 45 12.55 -3.13 14.16
N SER A 46 12.05 -4.18 14.80
CA SER A 46 10.74 -4.74 14.45
C SER A 46 9.60 -4.00 15.14
N ALA A 47 8.51 -3.78 14.40
CA ALA A 47 7.23 -3.29 14.91
C ALA A 47 6.09 -4.13 14.32
N LYS A 48 4.94 -4.17 14.99
CA LYS A 48 3.76 -4.92 14.54
C LYS A 48 3.11 -4.29 13.32
N ASN A 49 3.09 -2.95 13.28
CA ASN A 49 2.49 -2.13 12.22
C ASN A 49 3.18 -0.74 12.14
N ALA A 50 2.77 0.06 11.15
CA ALA A 50 3.33 1.40 10.93
C ALA A 50 3.09 2.35 12.11
N MET A 51 1.96 2.26 12.82
CA MET A 51 1.65 3.14 13.97
C MET A 51 2.58 2.88 15.16
N GLU A 52 2.83 1.61 15.49
CA GLU A 52 3.82 1.25 16.52
C GLU A 52 5.21 1.72 16.10
N CYS A 53 5.56 1.56 14.82
CA CYS A 53 6.83 1.99 14.30
C CYS A 53 7.04 3.51 14.41
N MET A 54 6.05 4.32 14.02
CA MET A 54 6.08 5.77 14.19
C MET A 54 6.14 6.19 15.67
N SER A 55 5.47 5.44 16.55
CA SER A 55 5.59 5.61 18.00
C SER A 55 7.02 5.34 18.50
N LYS A 56 7.66 4.26 18.03
CA LYS A 56 9.06 3.94 18.37
C LYS A 56 10.03 5.02 17.87
N ILE A 57 9.80 5.60 16.71
CA ILE A 57 10.62 6.69 16.19
C ILE A 57 10.52 7.91 17.09
N ARG A 58 9.29 8.34 17.43
CA ARG A 58 9.07 9.45 18.37
C ARG A 58 9.72 9.23 19.75
N GLN A 59 9.78 7.98 20.22
CA GLN A 59 10.42 7.61 21.48
C GLN A 59 11.95 7.45 21.37
N GLY A 60 12.54 7.64 20.20
CA GLY A 60 13.97 7.44 19.96
C GLY A 60 14.41 5.98 20.02
N ILE A 61 13.51 5.01 19.83
CA ILE A 61 13.79 3.57 19.78
C ILE A 61 14.17 3.12 18.36
N ALA A 62 13.59 3.76 17.34
CA ALA A 62 13.95 3.62 15.93
C ALA A 62 14.19 5.00 15.32
N ASP A 63 14.74 5.06 14.11
CA ASP A 63 15.10 6.35 13.48
C ASP A 63 14.27 6.64 12.23
N ILE A 64 13.99 5.63 11.41
CA ILE A 64 13.32 5.81 10.12
C ILE A 64 12.31 4.70 9.80
N ILE A 65 11.28 5.06 9.04
CA ILE A 65 10.31 4.15 8.41
C ILE A 65 9.92 4.67 7.03
N THR A 66 9.71 3.76 6.08
CA THR A 66 9.09 4.11 4.79
C THR A 66 7.60 3.80 4.80
N VAL A 67 6.75 4.80 4.52
CA VAL A 67 5.29 4.71 4.58
C VAL A 67 4.62 5.25 3.32
N ASP A 68 3.33 4.95 3.12
CA ASP A 68 2.53 5.62 2.08
C ASP A 68 2.16 7.06 2.50
N GLY A 69 1.65 7.86 1.57
CA GLY A 69 1.31 9.25 1.85
C GLY A 69 0.26 9.45 2.95
N ALA A 70 -0.70 8.51 3.11
CA ALA A 70 -1.69 8.61 4.18
C ALA A 70 -1.06 8.33 5.56
N ASP A 71 -0.19 7.32 5.66
CA ASP A 71 0.56 7.07 6.89
C ASP A 71 1.58 8.16 7.18
N ALA A 72 2.20 8.79 6.17
CA ALA A 72 3.06 9.96 6.37
C ALA A 72 2.30 11.13 7.02
N TYR A 73 1.09 11.42 6.53
CA TYR A 73 0.21 12.42 7.15
C TYR A 73 -0.09 12.09 8.63
N ARG A 74 -0.40 10.83 8.94
CA ARG A 74 -0.62 10.38 10.33
C ARG A 74 0.66 10.52 11.17
N GLY A 75 1.81 10.17 10.61
CA GLY A 75 3.13 10.32 11.23
C GLY A 75 3.40 11.75 11.66
N GLN A 76 3.20 12.70 10.75
CA GLN A 76 3.35 14.12 11.06
C GLN A 76 2.32 14.58 12.11
N ARG A 77 1.04 14.25 11.92
CA ARG A 77 -0.06 14.76 12.74
C ARG A 77 -0.06 14.26 14.18
N TYR A 78 0.29 12.99 14.41
CA TYR A 78 0.15 12.32 15.70
C TYR A 78 1.48 11.96 16.36
N TYR A 79 2.55 11.83 15.58
CA TYR A 79 3.87 11.42 16.06
C TYR A 79 4.96 12.48 15.87
N GLN A 80 4.61 13.63 15.27
CA GLN A 80 5.53 14.75 15.00
C GLN A 80 6.72 14.34 14.10
N LEU A 81 6.52 13.32 13.26
CA LEU A 81 7.54 12.92 12.31
C LEU A 81 7.60 13.89 11.13
N ILE A 82 8.78 14.00 10.53
CA ILE A 82 9.05 14.81 9.34
C ILE A 82 9.48 13.92 8.17
N PRO A 83 9.17 14.31 6.92
CA PRO A 83 9.67 13.61 5.74
C PRO A 83 11.16 13.87 5.53
N LEU A 84 11.93 12.81 5.37
CA LEU A 84 13.38 12.85 5.09
C LEU A 84 13.67 12.69 3.60
N ALA A 85 13.01 11.74 2.95
CA ALA A 85 13.18 11.44 1.53
C ALA A 85 11.90 10.85 0.95
N ALA A 86 11.76 10.88 -0.37
CA ALA A 86 10.71 10.18 -1.10
C ALA A 86 11.35 9.16 -2.05
N GLU A 87 10.65 8.05 -2.28
CA GLU A 87 11.05 7.10 -3.33
C GLU A 87 10.88 7.73 -4.72
N ASP A 88 11.89 7.54 -5.57
CA ASP A 88 11.85 7.93 -6.99
C ASP A 88 11.66 6.68 -7.84
N TYR A 89 10.60 6.67 -8.64
CA TYR A 89 10.25 5.53 -9.49
C TYR A 89 10.67 5.72 -10.95
N GLY A 90 11.26 6.86 -11.32
CA GLY A 90 11.77 7.12 -12.67
C GLY A 90 10.73 7.06 -13.79
N VAL A 91 9.44 7.23 -13.45
CA VAL A 91 8.31 7.03 -14.38
C VAL A 91 8.01 8.29 -15.20
N ASP A 92 8.52 9.45 -14.78
CA ASP A 92 8.35 10.76 -15.44
C ASP A 92 9.46 11.75 -15.04
N MET A 93 9.55 12.88 -15.75
CA MET A 93 10.38 14.04 -15.34
C MET A 93 9.96 14.61 -13.97
N GLU A 94 8.75 14.29 -13.52
CA GLU A 94 8.26 14.53 -12.16
C GLU A 94 8.41 13.27 -11.31
N SER A 95 9.65 13.01 -10.86
CA SER A 95 10.11 11.77 -10.21
C SER A 95 9.32 11.28 -8.98
N ASN A 96 8.53 12.16 -8.35
CA ASN A 96 7.87 11.87 -7.07
C ASN A 96 6.35 11.64 -7.17
N VAL A 97 5.79 11.56 -8.39
CA VAL A 97 4.35 11.42 -8.60
C VAL A 97 3.98 10.03 -9.09
N MET A 98 3.09 9.39 -8.34
CA MET A 98 2.53 8.08 -8.65
C MET A 98 1.05 8.21 -9.02
N TYR A 99 0.50 7.20 -9.68
CA TYR A 99 -0.92 7.15 -10.05
C TYR A 99 -1.62 6.00 -9.33
N ALA A 100 -2.70 6.33 -8.61
CA ALA A 100 -3.63 5.35 -8.07
C ALA A 100 -4.61 4.91 -9.16
N VAL A 101 -4.72 3.61 -9.39
CA VAL A 101 -5.52 3.03 -10.48
C VAL A 101 -6.42 1.92 -9.97
N ALA A 102 -7.48 1.65 -10.74
CA ALA A 102 -8.33 0.48 -10.59
C ALA A 102 -8.05 -0.49 -11.73
N VAL A 103 -7.69 -1.73 -11.39
CA VAL A 103 -7.32 -2.77 -12.35
C VAL A 103 -8.35 -3.89 -12.30
N ALA A 104 -8.74 -4.39 -13.46
CA ALA A 104 -9.60 -5.56 -13.58
C ALA A 104 -9.06 -6.51 -14.65
N LYS A 105 -9.50 -7.76 -14.61
CA LYS A 105 -9.22 -8.74 -15.67
C LYS A 105 -9.94 -8.33 -16.94
N ARG A 106 -9.28 -8.48 -18.08
CA ARG A 106 -9.89 -8.19 -19.39
C ARG A 106 -11.14 -9.03 -19.65
N THR A 107 -11.14 -10.27 -19.15
CA THR A 107 -12.28 -11.21 -19.23
C THR A 107 -13.47 -10.81 -18.34
N ASP A 108 -13.30 -9.93 -17.35
CA ASP A 108 -14.43 -9.36 -16.62
C ASP A 108 -14.98 -8.15 -17.36
N LEU A 109 -16.09 -8.35 -18.06
CA LEU A 109 -16.79 -7.30 -18.83
C LEU A 109 -17.83 -6.54 -18.00
N THR A 110 -18.07 -6.96 -16.75
CA THR A 110 -19.16 -6.44 -15.92
C THR A 110 -18.72 -5.35 -14.96
N SER A 111 -17.43 -5.30 -14.64
CA SER A 111 -16.88 -4.40 -13.64
C SER A 111 -16.38 -3.10 -14.28
N ASN A 112 -16.93 -1.99 -13.79
CA ASN A 112 -16.51 -0.62 -14.10
C ASN A 112 -16.62 0.22 -12.82
N LEU A 113 -16.08 1.44 -12.85
CA LEU A 113 -16.03 2.30 -11.65
C LEU A 113 -17.39 2.77 -11.12
N TRP A 114 -18.46 2.65 -11.91
CA TRP A 114 -19.82 3.02 -11.51
C TRP A 114 -20.65 1.81 -11.06
N ASN A 115 -20.12 0.60 -11.20
CA ASN A 115 -20.81 -0.64 -10.85
C ASN A 115 -19.93 -1.51 -9.95
N LEU A 116 -19.61 -0.98 -8.76
CA LEU A 116 -18.76 -1.65 -7.77
C LEU A 116 -19.54 -2.18 -6.56
N ARG A 117 -20.84 -1.91 -6.48
CA ARG A 117 -21.69 -2.42 -5.40
C ARG A 117 -21.72 -3.95 -5.40
N GLY A 118 -21.40 -4.55 -4.26
CA GLY A 118 -21.32 -5.99 -4.06
C GLY A 118 -20.15 -6.67 -4.79
N LYS A 119 -19.28 -5.90 -5.47
CA LYS A 119 -18.09 -6.46 -6.12
C LYS A 119 -17.01 -6.67 -5.07
N THR A 120 -16.50 -7.90 -5.01
CA THR A 120 -15.25 -8.22 -4.32
C THR A 120 -14.14 -7.30 -4.81
N ILE A 121 -13.44 -6.62 -3.90
CA ILE A 121 -12.26 -5.82 -4.22
C ILE A 121 -11.00 -6.36 -3.53
N CYS A 122 -9.85 -5.99 -4.09
CA CYS A 122 -8.54 -6.15 -3.49
C CYS A 122 -7.92 -4.77 -3.27
N ALA A 123 -7.70 -4.40 -2.02
CA ALA A 123 -7.06 -3.13 -1.65
C ALA A 123 -5.66 -3.38 -1.10
N THR A 124 -4.76 -2.40 -1.26
CA THR A 124 -3.40 -2.49 -0.70
C THR A 124 -3.42 -2.64 0.83
N ALA A 125 -4.20 -1.80 1.49
CA ALA A 125 -4.57 -1.88 2.90
C ALA A 125 -5.66 -0.86 3.22
N ILE A 126 -6.37 -1.06 4.34
CA ILE A 126 -7.27 -0.06 4.91
C ILE A 126 -6.51 1.25 5.08
N GLY A 127 -7.07 2.40 4.71
CA GLY A 127 -6.43 3.69 4.97
C GLY A 127 -5.12 3.98 4.22
N ASP A 128 -4.71 3.17 3.24
CA ASP A 128 -3.69 3.58 2.25
C ASP A 128 -4.32 4.57 1.26
N LEU A 129 -3.50 5.42 0.62
CA LEU A 129 -3.99 6.31 -0.45
C LEU A 129 -4.59 5.53 -1.63
N ALA A 130 -3.76 4.79 -2.38
CA ALA A 130 -4.19 4.18 -3.63
C ALA A 130 -5.21 3.05 -3.45
N GLY A 131 -5.05 2.23 -2.41
CA GLY A 131 -5.92 1.08 -2.17
C GLY A 131 -7.22 1.38 -1.44
N TRP A 132 -7.35 2.54 -0.76
CA TRP A 132 -8.51 2.81 0.09
C TRP A 132 -9.03 4.23 0.03
N HIS A 133 -8.25 5.24 0.45
CA HIS A 133 -8.75 6.62 0.52
C HIS A 133 -9.20 7.14 -0.85
N VAL A 134 -8.39 6.93 -1.89
CA VAL A 134 -8.71 7.37 -3.25
C VAL A 134 -9.97 6.69 -3.81
N PRO A 135 -10.11 5.36 -3.82
CA PRO A 135 -11.33 4.72 -4.34
C PRO A 135 -12.58 5.03 -3.51
N VAL A 136 -12.46 5.12 -2.17
CA VAL A 136 -13.61 5.46 -1.32
C VAL A 136 -14.04 6.92 -1.52
N ASP A 137 -13.09 7.85 -1.63
CA ASP A 137 -13.38 9.25 -1.94
C ASP A 137 -14.02 9.40 -3.32
N TYR A 138 -13.53 8.66 -4.33
CA TYR A 138 -14.15 8.60 -5.64
C TYR A 138 -15.62 8.14 -5.58
N LEU A 139 -15.93 7.06 -4.86
CA LEU A 139 -17.29 6.57 -4.68
C LEU A 139 -18.20 7.60 -3.98
N SER A 140 -17.65 8.33 -3.01
CA SER A 140 -18.37 9.42 -2.35
C SER A 140 -18.64 10.57 -3.32
N ALA A 141 -17.67 10.94 -4.15
CA ALA A 141 -17.79 12.02 -5.13
C ALA A 141 -18.85 11.74 -6.21
N ILE A 142 -18.96 10.48 -6.66
CA ILE A 142 -20.00 10.06 -7.61
C ILE A 142 -21.33 9.68 -6.94
N LYS A 143 -21.43 9.86 -5.62
CA LYS A 143 -22.65 9.61 -4.82
C LYS A 143 -23.13 8.15 -4.81
N GLU A 144 -22.23 7.19 -5.01
CA GLU A 144 -22.50 5.75 -4.86
C GLU A 144 -22.58 5.32 -3.39
N ILE A 145 -21.86 6.05 -2.52
CA ILE A 145 -21.91 5.93 -1.07
C ILE A 145 -22.17 7.28 -0.42
N TYR A 146 -22.89 7.27 0.70
CA TYR A 146 -23.17 8.45 1.51
C TYR A 146 -22.65 8.20 2.93
N VAL A 147 -21.67 8.99 3.35
CA VAL A 147 -21.04 8.82 4.67
C VAL A 147 -21.83 9.63 5.69
N THR A 148 -22.68 8.96 6.46
CA THR A 148 -23.31 9.55 7.64
C THR A 148 -22.51 9.20 8.89
N SER A 149 -22.32 10.17 9.79
CA SER A 149 -21.76 9.94 11.15
C SER A 149 -20.32 9.39 11.20
N CYS A 150 -19.44 9.83 10.30
CA CYS A 150 -17.99 9.48 10.29
C CYS A 150 -17.65 7.98 10.19
N HIS A 151 -18.59 7.10 9.83
CA HIS A 151 -18.36 5.66 9.69
C HIS A 151 -17.97 5.25 8.25
N ILE A 152 -17.03 5.97 7.65
CA ILE A 152 -16.66 5.80 6.23
C ILE A 152 -16.24 4.36 5.88
N ASN A 153 -15.43 3.71 6.74
CA ASN A 153 -14.97 2.34 6.52
C ASN A 153 -16.12 1.33 6.60
N LYS A 154 -17.14 1.59 7.43
CA LYS A 154 -18.34 0.75 7.51
C LYS A 154 -19.15 0.85 6.23
N VAL A 155 -19.49 2.07 5.83
CA VAL A 155 -20.30 2.33 4.63
C VAL A 155 -19.61 1.76 3.38
N ALA A 156 -18.31 2.04 3.21
CA ALA A 156 -17.54 1.50 2.08
C ALA A 156 -17.47 -0.03 2.12
N GLY A 157 -17.26 -0.63 3.30
CA GLY A 157 -17.21 -2.08 3.42
C GLY A 157 -18.54 -2.78 3.15
N GLU A 158 -19.66 -2.18 3.55
CA GLU A 158 -21.01 -2.66 3.23
C GLU A 158 -21.31 -2.52 1.73
N TYR A 159 -20.81 -1.45 1.09
CA TYR A 159 -20.94 -1.25 -0.35
C TYR A 159 -20.22 -2.32 -1.17
N PHE A 160 -18.96 -2.67 -0.84
CA PHE A 160 -18.19 -3.68 -1.58
C PHE A 160 -18.57 -5.12 -1.21
N GLY A 161 -18.88 -5.40 0.05
CA GLY A 161 -19.12 -6.77 0.53
C GLY A 161 -17.82 -7.57 0.73
N PRO A 162 -17.86 -8.92 0.56
CA PRO A 162 -16.71 -9.79 0.81
C PRO A 162 -15.49 -9.41 -0.03
N SER A 163 -14.40 -8.99 0.62
CA SER A 163 -13.21 -8.41 -0.03
C SER A 163 -11.93 -8.78 0.71
N CYS A 164 -10.77 -8.34 0.18
CA CYS A 164 -9.54 -8.29 0.96
C CYS A 164 -9.02 -6.86 1.07
N VAL A 165 -9.06 -6.35 2.30
CA VAL A 165 -8.57 -5.03 2.68
C VAL A 165 -7.75 -5.19 3.97
N PRO A 166 -6.45 -5.50 3.84
CA PRO A 166 -5.57 -5.75 4.97
C PRO A 166 -5.61 -4.61 6.00
N GLY A 167 -5.62 -4.97 7.29
CA GLY A 167 -5.72 -4.06 8.42
C GLY A 167 -7.13 -3.67 8.82
N SER A 168 -8.17 -4.09 8.09
CA SER A 168 -9.56 -3.66 8.38
C SER A 168 -10.07 -4.04 9.76
N LEU A 169 -9.47 -5.06 10.40
CA LEU A 169 -9.80 -5.49 11.75
C LEU A 169 -8.75 -5.07 12.79
N ASP A 170 -7.66 -4.45 12.38
CA ASP A 170 -6.61 -3.96 13.27
C ASP A 170 -7.16 -2.80 14.12
N TYR A 171 -6.83 -2.79 15.41
CA TYR A 171 -7.36 -1.82 16.37
C TYR A 171 -7.15 -0.36 15.92
N ASP A 172 -5.97 -0.05 15.38
CA ASP A 172 -5.60 1.31 14.95
C ASP A 172 -6.53 1.87 13.84
N TYR A 173 -7.13 0.98 13.04
CA TYR A 173 -8.02 1.32 11.92
C TYR A 173 -9.48 0.93 12.15
N ASN A 174 -9.78 0.32 13.30
CA ASN A 174 -11.11 -0.17 13.68
C ASN A 174 -11.42 0.05 15.17
N LYS A 175 -11.05 1.23 15.71
CA LYS A 175 -11.21 1.56 17.14
C LYS A 175 -12.64 1.37 17.65
N LEU A 176 -13.63 1.73 16.82
CA LEU A 176 -15.06 1.59 17.14
C LEU A 176 -15.62 0.20 16.86
N LYS A 177 -14.80 -0.74 16.33
CA LYS A 177 -15.21 -2.10 15.95
C LYS A 177 -16.39 -2.15 14.97
N THR A 178 -16.53 -1.12 14.15
CA THR A 178 -17.63 -0.99 13.17
C THR A 178 -17.27 -1.50 11.78
N ASN A 179 -15.98 -1.72 11.48
CA ASN A 179 -15.58 -2.20 10.16
C ASN A 179 -16.16 -3.60 9.90
N PRO A 180 -16.80 -3.85 8.74
CA PRO A 180 -17.41 -5.14 8.44
C PRO A 180 -16.34 -6.22 8.32
N ARG A 181 -16.58 -7.39 8.94
CA ARG A 181 -15.72 -8.57 8.77
C ARG A 181 -15.58 -8.99 7.30
N ALA A 182 -16.58 -8.65 6.47
CA ALA A 182 -16.58 -8.86 5.03
C ALA A 182 -15.32 -8.35 4.34
N LEU A 183 -14.73 -7.25 4.83
CA LEU A 183 -13.51 -6.65 4.27
C LEU A 183 -12.27 -7.55 4.36
N CYS A 184 -12.29 -8.60 5.17
CA CYS A 184 -11.17 -9.53 5.32
C CYS A 184 -11.45 -10.93 4.75
N LEU A 185 -12.68 -11.22 4.30
CA LEU A 185 -13.09 -12.58 3.95
C LEU A 185 -12.31 -13.19 2.79
N ARG A 186 -11.76 -12.37 1.89
CA ARG A 186 -10.96 -12.82 0.74
C ARG A 186 -9.45 -12.74 0.95
N CYS A 187 -9.00 -12.33 2.14
CA CYS A 187 -7.57 -12.29 2.44
C CYS A 187 -6.97 -13.69 2.57
N TYR A 188 -5.67 -13.79 2.29
CA TYR A 188 -4.99 -15.07 2.11
C TYR A 188 -4.65 -15.73 3.43
N ALA A 189 -4.04 -14.97 4.35
CA ALA A 189 -3.52 -15.50 5.60
C ALA A 189 -4.63 -16.03 6.51
N LYS A 190 -4.25 -16.80 7.53
CA LYS A 190 -5.15 -17.39 8.54
C LYS A 190 -4.53 -17.21 9.93
N GLY A 191 -5.30 -17.52 10.98
CA GLY A 191 -4.83 -17.42 12.35
C GLY A 191 -4.47 -15.98 12.73
N SER A 192 -3.33 -15.79 13.38
CA SER A 192 -2.87 -14.49 13.88
C SER A 192 -2.52 -13.47 12.80
N ASP A 193 -2.20 -13.93 11.58
CA ASP A 193 -1.80 -13.05 10.47
C ASP A 193 -2.96 -12.69 9.54
N TYR A 194 -4.15 -13.26 9.82
CA TYR A 194 -5.36 -13.04 9.03
C TYR A 194 -5.65 -11.56 8.88
N CYS A 195 -5.60 -11.08 7.62
CA CYS A 195 -5.91 -9.69 7.28
C CYS A 195 -5.02 -8.66 8.00
N SER A 196 -3.79 -9.04 8.39
CA SER A 196 -2.87 -8.10 9.05
C SER A 196 -2.39 -7.01 8.09
N ARG A 197 -2.20 -5.77 8.57
CA ARG A 197 -1.61 -4.68 7.76
C ARG A 197 -0.08 -4.80 7.67
N SER A 198 0.42 -5.92 7.13
CA SER A 198 1.84 -6.18 6.93
C SER A 198 2.06 -7.27 5.89
N HIS A 199 3.30 -7.48 5.46
CA HIS A 199 3.66 -8.57 4.54
C HIS A 199 3.48 -9.99 5.13
N ARG A 200 2.97 -10.14 6.36
CA ARG A 200 2.46 -11.43 6.86
C ARG A 200 1.13 -11.82 6.20
N GLU A 201 0.35 -10.84 5.74
CA GLU A 201 -0.77 -11.05 4.82
C GLU A 201 -0.25 -10.97 3.37
N MET A 202 -0.41 -12.05 2.62
CA MET A 202 0.13 -12.17 1.26
C MET A 202 -0.52 -11.21 0.26
N PHE A 203 -1.75 -10.76 0.55
CA PHE A 203 -2.47 -9.78 -0.26
C PHE A 203 -2.25 -8.32 0.19
N TYR A 204 -1.31 -8.05 1.10
CA TYR A 204 -0.92 -6.71 1.50
C TYR A 204 -0.07 -5.96 0.46
N GLY A 205 -0.29 -4.65 0.37
CA GLY A 205 0.44 -3.76 -0.54
C GLY A 205 0.00 -3.88 -2.01
N SER A 206 0.64 -3.12 -2.90
CA SER A 206 0.23 -3.08 -4.33
C SER A 206 0.42 -4.42 -5.05
N SER A 207 1.54 -5.11 -4.84
CA SER A 207 1.76 -6.44 -5.43
C SER A 207 0.79 -7.49 -4.85
N GLY A 208 0.53 -7.44 -3.54
CA GLY A 208 -0.41 -8.36 -2.90
C GLY A 208 -1.86 -8.15 -3.34
N ALA A 209 -2.31 -6.90 -3.47
CA ALA A 209 -3.64 -6.58 -3.97
C ALA A 209 -3.81 -6.98 -5.45
N PHE A 210 -2.76 -6.83 -6.27
CA PHE A 210 -2.77 -7.37 -7.63
C PHE A 210 -2.79 -8.91 -7.64
N ARG A 211 -2.01 -9.57 -6.78
CA ARG A 211 -2.05 -11.03 -6.60
C ARG A 211 -3.42 -11.55 -6.17
N CYS A 212 -4.10 -10.82 -5.29
CA CYS A 212 -5.46 -11.10 -4.88
C CYS A 212 -6.38 -11.23 -6.11
N LEU A 213 -6.34 -10.24 -7.01
CA LEU A 213 -7.10 -10.23 -8.28
C LEU A 213 -6.81 -11.45 -9.15
N THR A 214 -5.58 -11.99 -9.12
CA THR A 214 -5.16 -13.07 -10.02
C THR A 214 -5.49 -14.47 -9.51
N GLU A 215 -5.19 -14.79 -8.25
CA GLU A 215 -5.19 -16.16 -7.68
C GLU A 215 -6.57 -16.81 -7.44
N GLY A 216 -7.59 -16.46 -8.23
CA GLY A 216 -8.91 -17.12 -8.24
C GLY A 216 -9.73 -16.99 -6.94
N ARG A 217 -9.16 -16.37 -5.90
CA ARG A 217 -9.80 -16.17 -4.60
C ARG A 217 -10.49 -14.82 -4.43
N GLY A 218 -10.06 -13.74 -5.09
CA GLY A 218 -10.44 -12.43 -4.61
C GLY A 218 -10.33 -11.33 -5.64
N GLY A 219 -11.45 -10.72 -5.99
CA GLY A 219 -11.44 -9.41 -6.63
C GLY A 219 -11.98 -9.45 -8.03
N HIS A 220 -13.02 -8.66 -8.26
CA HIS A 220 -13.34 -8.17 -9.60
C HIS A 220 -12.42 -7.00 -9.96
N VAL A 221 -12.00 -6.24 -8.95
CA VAL A 221 -11.19 -5.03 -9.09
C VAL A 221 -10.11 -5.00 -8.02
N ALA A 222 -8.88 -4.63 -8.41
CA ALA A 222 -7.81 -4.27 -7.50
C ALA A 222 -7.55 -2.76 -7.54
N PHE A 223 -7.49 -2.13 -6.37
CA PHE A 223 -7.07 -0.74 -6.22
C PHE A 223 -5.60 -0.71 -5.81
N VAL A 224 -4.74 -0.23 -6.72
CA VAL A 224 -3.28 -0.36 -6.62
C VAL A 224 -2.57 0.86 -7.19
N MET A 225 -1.26 0.95 -6.97
CA MET A 225 -0.40 1.85 -7.75
C MET A 225 -0.28 1.35 -9.19
N HIS A 226 -0.17 2.26 -10.16
CA HIS A 226 -0.06 1.92 -11.60
C HIS A 226 1.10 0.98 -11.97
N THR A 227 2.17 0.95 -11.17
CA THR A 227 3.32 0.06 -11.37
C THR A 227 3.01 -1.41 -11.05
N ALA A 228 1.96 -1.70 -10.29
CA ALA A 228 1.69 -3.02 -9.74
C ALA A 228 1.56 -4.12 -10.80
N VAL A 229 0.86 -3.84 -11.91
CA VAL A 229 0.68 -4.84 -12.98
C VAL A 229 2.02 -5.09 -13.67
N ILE A 230 2.66 -4.03 -14.18
CA ILE A 230 3.92 -4.11 -14.93
C ILE A 230 4.99 -4.85 -14.12
N SER A 231 5.16 -4.53 -12.83
CA SER A 231 6.15 -5.16 -11.96
C SER A 231 5.88 -6.65 -11.68
N ASN A 232 4.67 -7.14 -11.91
CA ASN A 232 4.24 -8.50 -11.59
C ASN A 232 3.79 -9.33 -12.81
N THR A 233 4.04 -8.86 -14.03
CA THR A 233 3.71 -9.57 -15.28
C THR A 233 4.90 -9.67 -16.22
N ASP A 234 4.74 -10.42 -17.30
CA ASP A 234 5.69 -10.51 -18.42
C ASP A 234 7.10 -10.92 -17.98
N GLY A 235 7.17 -11.80 -16.97
CA GLY A 235 8.43 -12.32 -16.43
C GLY A 235 9.19 -11.38 -15.49
N ARG A 236 8.68 -10.17 -15.19
CA ARG A 236 9.36 -9.23 -14.28
C ARG A 236 9.33 -9.67 -12.81
N ASN A 237 8.31 -10.42 -12.40
CA ASN A 237 8.27 -11.10 -11.12
C ASN A 237 8.45 -12.62 -11.32
N VAL A 238 9.50 -13.16 -10.71
CA VAL A 238 9.89 -14.58 -10.81
C VAL A 238 9.18 -15.49 -9.81
N ASP A 239 8.34 -14.94 -8.93
CA ASP A 239 7.50 -15.69 -8.00
C ASP A 239 6.51 -16.58 -8.77
N GLN A 240 6.25 -17.78 -8.23
CA GLN A 240 5.42 -18.78 -8.90
C GLN A 240 4.03 -18.28 -9.31
N TRP A 241 3.40 -17.44 -8.49
CA TRP A 241 2.06 -16.89 -8.75
C TRP A 241 2.02 -15.89 -9.91
N ALA A 242 3.14 -15.21 -10.18
CA ALA A 242 3.24 -14.13 -11.16
C ALA A 242 3.75 -14.62 -12.53
N ARG A 243 4.50 -15.73 -12.55
CA ARG A 243 5.08 -16.33 -13.77
C ARG A 243 4.10 -16.46 -14.96
N PRO A 244 2.84 -16.92 -14.80
CA PRO A 244 1.96 -17.11 -15.94
C PRO A 244 1.25 -15.82 -16.38
N LEU A 245 1.44 -14.69 -15.70
CA LEU A 245 0.66 -13.48 -15.92
C LEU A 245 1.25 -12.62 -17.04
N ARG A 246 0.37 -12.12 -17.91
CA ARG A 246 0.73 -11.14 -18.95
C ARG A 246 -0.02 -9.83 -18.72
N ALA A 247 0.62 -8.69 -18.95
CA ALA A 247 -0.01 -7.39 -18.74
C ALA A 247 -1.28 -7.20 -19.59
N ILE A 248 -1.30 -7.78 -20.80
CA ILE A 248 -2.41 -7.70 -21.77
C ILE A 248 -3.72 -8.35 -21.28
N ASP A 249 -3.64 -9.21 -20.26
CA ASP A 249 -4.79 -9.90 -19.68
C ASP A 249 -5.53 -9.00 -18.67
N PHE A 250 -5.07 -7.77 -18.46
CA PHE A 250 -5.61 -6.79 -17.51
C PHE A 250 -5.88 -5.43 -18.17
N GLU A 251 -6.84 -4.70 -17.61
CA GLU A 251 -7.23 -3.36 -18.07
C GLU A 251 -7.44 -2.41 -16.89
N LEU A 252 -7.21 -1.13 -17.14
CA LEU A 252 -7.52 -0.04 -16.21
C LEU A 252 -9.00 0.34 -16.34
N LEU A 253 -9.66 0.58 -15.22
CA LEU A 253 -11.01 1.14 -15.17
C LEU A 253 -10.92 2.66 -15.04
N CYS A 254 -11.48 3.40 -15.99
CA CYS A 254 -11.37 4.85 -16.06
C CYS A 254 -12.61 5.55 -15.49
N LYS A 255 -12.44 6.78 -14.97
CA LYS A 255 -13.54 7.58 -14.38
C LYS A 255 -14.68 7.87 -15.34
N ASN A 256 -14.40 7.90 -16.65
CA ASN A 256 -15.38 8.08 -17.72
C ASN A 256 -16.06 6.77 -18.14
N GLY A 257 -15.90 5.67 -17.40
CA GLY A 257 -16.52 4.37 -17.67
C GLY A 257 -15.82 3.50 -18.68
N THR A 258 -14.91 4.08 -19.47
CA THR A 258 -14.13 3.33 -20.43
C THR A 258 -13.10 2.46 -19.72
N ARG A 259 -12.57 1.48 -20.45
CA ARG A 259 -11.41 0.69 -20.05
C ARG A 259 -10.24 1.05 -20.96
N LYS A 260 -9.02 1.05 -20.42
CA LYS A 260 -7.80 1.26 -21.20
C LYS A 260 -6.73 0.25 -20.85
N THR A 261 -5.71 0.15 -21.70
CA THR A 261 -4.53 -0.67 -21.43
C THR A 261 -3.76 -0.14 -20.22
N ILE A 262 -2.90 -0.98 -19.66
CA ILE A 262 -2.13 -0.68 -18.45
C ILE A 262 -1.19 0.52 -18.66
N GLU A 263 -0.66 0.70 -19.86
CA GLU A 263 0.25 1.80 -20.22
C GLU A 263 -0.43 3.17 -20.22
N ALA A 264 -1.77 3.19 -20.34
CA ALA A 264 -2.54 4.43 -20.44
C ALA A 264 -2.83 5.09 -19.08
N TYR A 265 -2.17 4.66 -18.00
CA TYR A 265 -2.41 5.12 -16.61
C TYR A 265 -2.40 6.64 -16.45
N LYS A 266 -1.54 7.37 -17.19
CA LYS A 266 -1.51 8.85 -17.14
C LYS A 266 -2.84 9.48 -17.56
N SER A 267 -3.56 8.84 -18.48
CA SER A 267 -4.90 9.28 -18.93
C SER A 267 -6.06 8.54 -18.27
N CYS A 268 -5.79 7.46 -17.55
CA CYS A 268 -6.78 6.59 -16.91
C CYS A 268 -6.31 6.21 -15.50
N HIS A 269 -6.53 7.12 -14.56
CA HIS A 269 -6.23 6.94 -13.14
C HIS A 269 -7.31 7.58 -12.27
N LEU A 270 -7.36 7.18 -11.01
CA LEU A 270 -8.24 7.75 -10.00
C LEU A 270 -7.67 9.03 -9.40
N LEU A 271 -6.38 9.04 -9.05
CA LEU A 271 -5.73 10.23 -8.52
C LEU A 271 -4.21 10.15 -8.70
N ARG A 272 -3.58 11.31 -8.84
CA ARG A 272 -2.13 11.47 -8.64
C ARG A 272 -1.85 11.47 -7.13
N VAL A 273 -0.95 10.63 -6.69
CA VAL A 273 -0.60 10.44 -5.27
C VAL A 273 0.91 10.57 -5.11
N PRO A 274 1.40 11.02 -3.94
CA PRO A 274 2.84 11.05 -3.68
C PRO A 274 3.40 9.63 -3.70
N ALA A 275 4.68 9.51 -4.08
CA ALA A 275 5.48 8.33 -3.82
C ALA A 275 5.56 8.02 -2.32
N ARG A 276 6.08 6.83 -1.97
CA ARG A 276 6.27 6.46 -0.56
C ARG A 276 7.35 7.34 0.06
N ILE A 277 7.18 7.64 1.34
CA ILE A 277 7.95 8.65 2.06
C ILE A 277 8.72 7.99 3.19
N LEU A 278 10.01 8.29 3.27
CA LEU A 278 10.86 7.97 4.41
C LEU A 278 10.65 9.05 5.48
N MET A 279 10.15 8.64 6.65
CA MET A 279 9.82 9.53 7.77
C MET A 279 10.82 9.34 8.92
N THR A 280 11.13 10.41 9.64
CA THR A 280 12.02 10.43 10.82
C THR A 280 11.48 11.42 11.87
N SER A 281 12.06 11.48 13.08
CA SER A 281 11.70 12.45 14.13
C SER A 281 12.55 13.72 14.08
#